data_AF-N4X238-F1
#
_entry.id   AF-N4X238-F1
#
_cell.length_a   1.000
_cell.length_b   1.000
_cell.length_c   1.000
_cell.angle_alpha   90.00
_cell.angle_beta   90.00
_cell.angle_gamma   90.00
#
_symmetry.space_group_name_H-M   'P 1'
#
loop_
_entity.id
_entity.type
_entity.pdbx_description
1 polymer ?
#
loop_
_entity_poly.entity_id
_entity_poly.type
_entity_poly.pdbx_seq_one_letter_code
_entity_poly.pdbx_strand_id
1 'polypeptide(L)'
;MENIKIHLGQKQVWVDAQTFRAWFPKQKSENSIQGDLWVQRLHNYFNGHFGIRKEVIQKTLEQFFGILGPYAQHGNGETRHRVRQVLQHYLDQGCLNNAYRPKDLQWLRHTFIILVQLARKFESSLLAEALSTFWGHTKDKINRHEKSEYLADWKKAAEKVQESYAVRPLAAFIQQRRSRARPAPVVKYGRRKVDFRLEVPAFANPAWAPPVNAPVRYSRDECFDKLNNIQHQQREMKETLENVNGKLDRLIRGTY
;
A
#
# COMPACT_ATOMS: atom_id res chain seq x y z
N MET A 1 -5.91 12.95 18.85
CA MET A 1 -5.77 11.70 18.09
C MET A 1 -5.10 10.69 19.01
N GLU A 2 -5.67 9.49 19.16
CA GLU A 2 -5.08 8.43 19.98
C GLU A 2 -3.86 7.85 19.26
N ASN A 3 -2.72 7.82 19.94
CA ASN A 3 -1.51 7.19 19.42
C ASN A 3 -1.13 5.99 20.27
N ILE A 4 -0.70 4.92 19.62
CA ILE A 4 -0.10 3.74 20.23
C ILE A 4 1.41 3.87 20.16
N LYS A 5 2.05 3.73 21.31
CA LYS A 5 3.51 3.71 21.42
C LYS A 5 4.03 2.28 21.28
N ILE A 6 4.91 2.02 20.32
CA ILE A 6 5.51 0.71 20.09
C ILE A 6 6.99 0.76 20.49
N HIS A 7 7.37 -0.10 21.43
CA HIS A 7 8.74 -0.24 21.93
C HIS A 7 9.48 -1.36 21.19
N LEU A 8 10.53 -1.04 20.43
CA LEU A 8 11.36 -2.00 19.70
C LEU A 8 12.84 -1.73 20.03
N GLY A 9 13.38 -2.53 20.93
CA GLY A 9 14.67 -2.30 21.56
C GLY A 9 14.74 -0.93 22.20
N GLN A 10 15.71 -0.12 21.76
CA GLN A 10 15.88 1.26 22.23
C GLN A 10 15.00 2.27 21.47
N LYS A 11 14.33 1.85 20.40
CA LYS A 11 13.49 2.75 19.59
C LYS A 11 12.05 2.75 20.05
N GLN A 12 11.43 3.91 19.91
CA GLN A 12 10.01 4.12 20.17
C GLN A 12 9.38 4.64 18.87
N VAL A 13 8.38 3.92 18.39
CA VAL A 13 7.63 4.29 17.19
C VAL A 13 6.20 4.63 17.60
N TRP A 14 5.74 5.81 17.21
CA TRP A 14 4.36 6.23 17.43
C TRP A 14 3.54 5.88 16.20
N VAL A 15 2.41 5.19 16.42
CA VAL A 15 1.49 4.80 15.36
C VAL A 15 0.09 5.24 15.77
N ASP A 16 -0.66 5.82 14.84
CA ASP A 16 -2.07 6.13 15.07
C ASP A 16 -2.87 4.89 15.49
N ALA A 17 -3.66 5.01 16.54
CA ALA A 17 -4.36 3.88 17.14
C ALA A 17 -5.39 3.27 16.19
N GLN A 18 -6.09 4.10 15.39
CA GLN A 18 -7.08 3.63 14.44
C GLN A 18 -6.42 2.83 13.32
N THR A 19 -5.33 3.35 12.76
CA THR A 19 -4.51 2.68 11.76
C THR A 19 -3.97 1.37 12.33
N PHE A 20 -3.38 1.40 13.51
CA PHE A 20 -2.86 0.19 14.15
C PHE A 20 -3.94 -0.88 14.34
N ARG A 21 -5.11 -0.52 14.89
CA ARG A 21 -6.23 -1.46 15.10
C ARG A 21 -6.77 -2.02 13.78
N ALA A 22 -6.78 -1.24 12.70
CA ALA A 22 -7.18 -1.72 11.38
C ALA A 22 -6.19 -2.75 10.81
N TRP A 23 -4.88 -2.54 11.03
CA TRP A 23 -3.85 -3.47 10.58
C TRP A 23 -3.67 -4.67 11.51
N PHE A 24 -4.03 -4.56 12.79
CA PHE A 24 -3.85 -5.61 13.80
C PHE A 24 -5.14 -5.82 14.61
N PRO A 25 -6.22 -6.33 13.99
CA PRO A 25 -7.54 -6.39 14.63
C PRO A 25 -7.59 -7.28 15.88
N LYS A 26 -6.74 -8.31 15.96
CA LYS A 26 -6.64 -9.18 17.14
C LYS A 26 -5.82 -8.60 18.29
N GLN A 27 -5.10 -7.50 18.07
CA GLN A 27 -4.27 -6.92 19.10
C GLN A 27 -5.09 -5.98 19.98
N LYS A 28 -5.37 -6.42 21.20
CA LYS A 28 -6.02 -5.63 22.26
C LYS A 28 -4.96 -4.85 23.03
N SER A 29 -4.50 -3.72 22.49
CA SER A 29 -3.60 -2.81 23.22
C SER A 29 -4.20 -1.42 23.24
N GLU A 30 -4.31 -0.84 24.43
CA GLU A 30 -4.96 0.45 24.62
C GLU A 30 -4.01 1.59 24.19
N ASN A 31 -2.79 1.67 24.74
CA ASN A 31 -1.91 2.82 24.51
C ASN A 31 -0.41 2.49 24.27
N SER A 32 0.04 1.28 24.61
CA SER A 32 1.44 0.87 24.44
C SER A 32 1.58 -0.60 24.08
N ILE A 33 2.59 -0.91 23.26
CA ILE A 33 2.92 -2.26 22.81
C ILE A 33 4.41 -2.51 23.04
N GLN A 34 4.68 -3.61 23.74
CA GLN A 34 6.01 -4.18 23.85
C GLN A 34 6.35 -4.94 22.55
N GLY A 35 6.87 -4.23 21.56
CA GLY A 35 7.29 -4.79 20.28
C GLY A 35 8.42 -5.82 20.43
N ASP A 36 9.24 -5.72 21.48
CA ASP A 36 10.27 -6.73 21.78
C ASP A 36 9.68 -8.12 22.07
N LEU A 37 8.49 -8.19 22.67
CA LEU A 37 7.78 -9.46 22.83
C LEU A 37 7.37 -10.04 21.47
N TRP A 38 7.07 -9.19 20.49
CA TRP A 38 6.76 -9.64 19.14
C TRP A 38 8.01 -10.16 18.44
N VAL A 39 9.12 -9.43 18.55
CA VAL A 39 10.43 -9.85 18.05
C VAL A 39 10.80 -11.22 18.64
N GLN A 40 10.70 -11.39 19.96
CA GLN A 40 11.03 -12.65 20.61
C GLN A 40 10.10 -13.79 20.17
N ARG A 41 8.79 -13.54 20.07
CA ARG A 41 7.84 -14.57 19.63
C ARG A 41 8.06 -14.98 18.16
N LEU A 42 8.41 -14.03 17.30
CA LEU A 42 8.75 -14.30 15.90
C LEU A 42 10.08 -15.04 15.81
N HIS A 43 11.08 -14.64 16.59
CA HIS A 43 12.36 -15.33 16.64
C HIS A 43 12.21 -16.79 17.09
N ASN A 44 11.41 -17.03 18.15
CA ASN A 44 11.10 -18.39 18.60
C ASN A 44 10.37 -19.19 17.53
N TYR A 45 9.48 -18.55 16.73
CA TYR A 45 8.79 -19.21 15.62
C TYR A 45 9.74 -19.58 14.48
N PHE A 46 10.72 -18.73 14.18
CA PHE A 46 11.71 -18.95 13.14
C PHE A 46 12.94 -19.70 13.64
N ASN A 47 12.99 -20.15 14.90
CA ASN A 47 14.19 -20.76 15.46
C ASN A 47 14.59 -22.00 14.66
N GLY A 48 15.74 -21.93 13.98
CA GLY A 48 16.22 -22.98 13.05
C GLY A 48 15.57 -23.00 11.67
N HIS A 49 14.58 -22.16 11.40
CA HIS A 49 13.88 -22.08 10.11
C HIS A 49 14.24 -20.79 9.35
N PHE A 50 14.51 -20.90 8.05
CA PHE A 50 14.81 -19.79 7.14
C PHE A 50 16.08 -18.97 7.46
N GLY A 51 16.83 -19.28 8.52
CA GLY A 51 18.05 -18.54 8.90
C GLY A 51 17.78 -17.08 9.32
N ILE A 52 16.56 -16.77 9.78
CA ILE A 52 16.16 -15.41 10.12
C ILE A 52 16.63 -15.09 11.54
N ARG A 53 17.63 -14.21 11.65
CA ARG A 53 18.15 -13.75 12.93
C ARG A 53 17.23 -12.73 13.60
N LYS A 54 17.30 -12.65 14.94
CA LYS A 54 16.48 -11.74 15.76
C LYS A 54 16.62 -10.27 15.33
N GLU A 55 17.81 -9.84 14.94
CA GLU A 55 18.09 -8.46 14.53
C GLU A 55 17.39 -8.11 13.21
N VAL A 56 17.23 -9.08 12.31
CA VAL A 56 16.49 -8.90 11.06
C VAL A 56 15.02 -8.67 11.37
N ILE A 57 14.45 -9.48 12.27
CA ILE A 57 13.05 -9.35 12.72
C ILE A 57 12.83 -7.97 13.32
N GLN A 58 13.69 -7.55 14.23
CA GLN A 58 13.58 -6.23 14.86
C GLN A 58 13.63 -5.10 13.83
N LYS A 59 14.61 -5.11 12.92
CA LYS A 59 14.74 -4.10 11.86
C LYS A 59 13.54 -4.08 10.92
N THR A 60 13.02 -5.24 10.53
CA THR A 60 11.81 -5.36 9.70
C THR A 60 10.60 -4.74 10.40
N LEU A 61 10.41 -5.02 11.69
CA LEU A 61 9.30 -4.44 12.45
C LEU A 61 9.48 -2.92 12.62
N GLU A 62 10.68 -2.46 12.96
CA GLU A 62 10.98 -1.02 13.06
C GLU A 62 10.64 -0.27 11.77
N GLN A 63 11.06 -0.80 10.63
CA GLN A 63 10.74 -0.23 9.31
C GLN A 63 9.23 -0.26 9.06
N PHE A 64 8.59 -1.41 9.29
CA PHE A 64 7.16 -1.56 9.06
C PHE A 64 6.34 -0.57 9.89
N PHE A 65 6.60 -0.45 11.19
CA PHE A 65 5.89 0.52 12.03
C PHE A 65 6.28 1.96 11.72
N GLY A 66 7.52 2.21 11.29
CA GLY A 66 7.95 3.51 10.77
C GLY A 66 7.15 3.94 9.52
N ILE A 67 6.71 2.99 8.69
CA ILE A 67 5.79 3.26 7.56
C ILE A 67 4.38 3.57 8.06
N LEU A 68 3.93 2.92 9.13
CA LEU A 68 2.59 3.16 9.71
C LEU A 68 2.50 4.48 10.49
N GLY A 69 3.61 4.93 11.10
CA GLY A 69 3.62 6.04 12.04
C GLY A 69 3.18 7.41 11.52
N PRO A 70 3.71 7.93 10.39
CA PRO A 70 3.45 9.29 9.93
C PRO A 70 2.01 9.57 9.44
N TYR A 71 1.13 8.56 9.32
CA TYR A 71 -0.11 8.68 8.55
C TYR A 71 -1.39 8.66 9.39
N ALA A 72 -1.34 9.25 10.58
CA ALA A 72 -2.47 9.44 11.50
C ALA A 72 -3.71 10.17 10.92
N GLN A 73 -3.69 10.56 9.64
CA GLN A 73 -4.69 11.48 9.06
C GLN A 73 -5.21 11.09 7.66
N HIS A 74 -4.61 10.11 6.95
CA HIS A 74 -4.98 9.81 5.56
C HIS A 74 -5.47 8.37 5.41
N GLY A 75 -6.80 8.22 5.37
CA GLY A 75 -7.52 6.96 5.51
C GLY A 75 -7.00 5.80 4.64
N ASN A 76 -6.76 4.67 5.31
CA ASN A 76 -6.79 3.24 4.94
C ASN A 76 -6.29 2.73 3.56
N GLY A 77 -6.40 3.49 2.46
CA GLY A 77 -5.90 3.12 1.13
C GLY A 77 -4.43 3.50 0.92
N GLU A 78 -4.01 4.66 1.42
CA GLU A 78 -2.68 5.20 1.15
C GLU A 78 -1.58 4.40 1.86
N THR A 79 -1.81 4.01 3.11
CA THR A 79 -0.88 3.17 3.87
C THR A 79 -0.70 1.78 3.24
N ARG A 80 -1.78 1.18 2.69
CA ARG A 80 -1.69 -0.09 1.94
C ARG A 80 -0.81 0.07 0.70
N HIS A 81 -1.04 1.14 -0.06
CA HIS A 81 -0.25 1.42 -1.24
C HIS A 81 1.21 1.67 -0.89
N ARG A 82 1.51 2.39 0.20
CA ARG A 82 2.87 2.66 0.69
C ARG A 82 3.58 1.41 1.19
N VAL A 83 2.93 0.54 1.96
CA VAL A 83 3.54 -0.74 2.38
C VAL A 83 3.92 -1.56 1.15
N ARG A 84 3.04 -1.62 0.14
CA ARG A 84 3.36 -2.23 -1.15
C ARG A 84 4.51 -1.52 -1.84
N GLN A 85 4.48 -0.19 -1.94
CA GLN A 85 5.52 0.61 -2.58
C GLN A 85 6.87 0.44 -1.88
N VAL A 86 6.93 0.31 -0.55
CA VAL A 86 8.19 0.12 0.18
C VAL A 86 8.76 -1.27 -0.10
N LEU A 87 7.93 -2.31 -0.05
CA LEU A 87 8.36 -3.65 -0.46
C LEU A 87 8.83 -3.68 -1.92
N GLN A 88 8.06 -3.02 -2.78
CA GLN A 88 8.38 -2.90 -4.20
C GLN A 88 9.62 -2.04 -4.45
N HIS A 89 9.86 -1.02 -3.64
CA HIS A 89 11.06 -0.18 -3.67
C HIS A 89 12.28 -0.95 -3.20
N TYR A 90 12.19 -1.79 -2.17
CA TYR A 90 13.30 -2.68 -1.80
C TYR A 90 13.64 -3.66 -2.92
N LEU A 91 12.63 -4.17 -3.62
CA LEU A 91 12.86 -4.92 -4.86
C LEU A 91 13.50 -4.04 -5.93
N ASP A 92 12.90 -2.91 -6.27
CA ASP A 92 13.31 -2.09 -7.40
C ASP A 92 14.69 -1.45 -7.14
N GLN A 93 15.05 -1.04 -5.92
CA GLN A 93 16.41 -0.62 -5.58
C GLN A 93 17.42 -1.77 -5.64
N GLY A 94 17.02 -2.99 -5.26
CA GLY A 94 17.82 -4.20 -5.46
C GLY A 94 17.91 -4.64 -6.92
N CYS A 95 16.96 -4.23 -7.78
CA CYS A 95 16.89 -4.59 -9.20
C CYS A 95 17.52 -3.55 -10.14
N LEU A 96 17.38 -2.25 -9.83
CA LEU A 96 17.75 -1.15 -10.72
C LEU A 96 19.22 -0.76 -10.60
N ASN A 97 19.85 -1.01 -9.44
CA ASN A 97 21.17 -0.46 -9.16
C ASN A 97 22.33 -1.44 -9.22
N ASN A 98 22.12 -2.77 -9.31
CA ASN A 98 23.14 -3.77 -9.65
C ASN A 98 22.54 -5.19 -9.61
N ALA A 99 23.05 -6.11 -10.44
CA ALA A 99 22.65 -7.51 -10.53
C ALA A 99 22.38 -8.18 -9.17
N TYR A 100 21.10 -8.28 -8.78
CA TYR A 100 20.54 -9.11 -7.70
C TYR A 100 21.58 -9.70 -6.75
N ARG A 101 22.20 -8.84 -5.93
CA ARG A 101 23.21 -9.33 -5.00
C ARG A 101 22.51 -10.29 -4.05
N PRO A 102 23.05 -11.52 -3.85
CA PRO A 102 22.38 -12.53 -3.04
C PRO A 102 21.97 -12.04 -1.63
N LYS A 103 22.72 -11.08 -1.07
CA LYS A 103 22.42 -10.46 0.22
C LYS A 103 21.13 -9.62 0.24
N ASP A 104 20.84 -8.91 -0.85
CA ASP A 104 19.67 -8.03 -0.93
C ASP A 104 18.39 -8.84 -1.14
N LEU A 105 18.46 -9.88 -1.97
CA LEU A 105 17.38 -10.85 -2.13
C LEU A 105 17.10 -11.63 -0.84
N GLN A 106 18.15 -12.03 -0.11
CA GLN A 106 17.99 -12.67 1.19
C GLN A 106 17.29 -11.75 2.19
N TRP A 107 17.69 -10.47 2.27
CA TRP A 107 17.06 -9.50 3.16
C TRP A 107 15.57 -9.33 2.85
N LEU A 108 15.25 -9.20 1.57
CA LEU A 108 13.87 -9.10 1.11
C LEU A 108 13.06 -10.38 1.39
N ARG A 109 13.64 -11.55 1.14
CA ARG A 109 13.02 -12.85 1.45
C ARG A 109 12.65 -12.95 2.92
N HIS A 110 13.61 -12.64 3.80
CA HIS A 110 13.36 -12.64 5.24
C HIS A 110 12.27 -11.64 5.62
N THR A 111 12.34 -10.42 5.08
CA THR A 111 11.33 -9.36 5.32
C THR A 111 9.94 -9.83 4.91
N PHE A 112 9.80 -10.43 3.71
CA PHE A 112 8.54 -10.96 3.23
C PHE A 112 8.02 -12.06 4.17
N ILE A 113 8.83 -13.06 4.50
CA ILE A 113 8.46 -14.16 5.40
C ILE A 113 8.01 -13.66 6.78
N ILE A 114 8.74 -12.69 7.35
CA ILE A 114 8.39 -12.07 8.64
C ILE A 114 7.01 -11.40 8.56
N LEU A 115 6.77 -10.59 7.52
CA LEU A 115 5.51 -9.88 7.35
C LEU A 115 4.34 -10.83 7.06
N VAL A 116 4.55 -11.91 6.31
CA VAL A 116 3.55 -12.98 6.12
C VAL A 116 3.15 -13.58 7.47
N GLN A 117 4.14 -13.92 8.29
CA GLN A 117 3.87 -14.51 9.61
C GLN A 117 3.17 -13.52 10.53
N LEU A 118 3.52 -12.23 10.45
CA LEU A 118 2.86 -11.17 11.17
C LEU A 118 1.39 -11.04 10.73
N ALA A 119 1.13 -11.04 9.42
CA ALA A 119 -0.21 -10.97 8.85
C ALA A 119 -1.08 -12.13 9.33
N ARG A 120 -0.55 -13.36 9.29
CA ARG A 120 -1.26 -14.55 9.74
C ARG A 120 -1.55 -14.51 11.24
N LYS A 121 -0.54 -14.17 12.06
CA LYS A 121 -0.66 -14.19 13.52
C LYS A 121 -1.73 -13.22 14.03
N PHE A 122 -1.85 -12.06 13.39
CA PHE A 122 -2.79 -11.02 13.78
C PHE A 122 -4.02 -10.92 12.88
N GLU A 123 -4.18 -11.87 11.95
CA GLU A 123 -5.27 -11.91 10.96
C GLU A 123 -5.44 -10.58 10.22
N SER A 124 -4.31 -9.97 9.86
CA SER A 124 -4.27 -8.71 9.14
C SER A 124 -4.64 -8.92 7.68
N SER A 125 -5.91 -8.69 7.33
CA SER A 125 -6.34 -8.76 5.93
C SER A 125 -5.67 -7.70 5.06
N LEU A 126 -5.39 -6.51 5.62
CA LEU A 126 -4.74 -5.41 4.90
C LEU A 126 -3.28 -5.76 4.56
N LEU A 127 -2.54 -6.34 5.51
CA LEU A 127 -1.17 -6.79 5.27
C LEU A 127 -1.14 -7.98 4.30
N ALA A 128 -2.05 -8.94 4.45
CA ALA A 128 -2.16 -10.07 3.53
C ALA A 128 -2.48 -9.63 2.09
N GLU A 129 -3.39 -8.68 1.90
CA GLU A 129 -3.73 -8.09 0.59
C GLU A 129 -2.51 -7.40 -0.04
N ALA A 130 -1.78 -6.59 0.74
CA ALA A 130 -0.58 -5.91 0.28
C ALA A 130 0.53 -6.91 -0.13
N LEU A 131 0.75 -7.95 0.68
CA LEU A 131 1.74 -9.01 0.41
C LEU A 131 1.36 -9.88 -0.80
N SER A 132 0.08 -10.22 -0.95
CA SER A 132 -0.43 -10.96 -2.10
C SER A 132 -0.23 -10.18 -3.40
N THR A 133 -0.59 -8.89 -3.39
CA THR A 133 -0.40 -8.00 -4.53
C THR A 133 1.08 -7.87 -4.88
N PHE A 134 1.94 -7.68 -3.87
CA PHE A 134 3.39 -7.65 -4.06
C PHE A 134 3.90 -8.94 -4.72
N TRP A 135 3.50 -10.12 -4.21
CA TRP A 135 3.92 -11.40 -4.76
C TRP A 135 3.46 -11.58 -6.21
N GLY A 136 2.19 -11.27 -6.50
CA GLY A 136 1.63 -11.38 -7.85
C GLY A 136 2.40 -10.54 -8.89
N HIS A 137 2.91 -9.38 -8.49
CA HIS A 137 3.66 -8.47 -9.36
C HIS A 137 5.14 -8.84 -9.52
N THR A 138 5.71 -9.59 -8.58
CA THR A 138 7.17 -9.71 -8.42
C THR A 138 7.67 -11.14 -8.54
N LYS A 139 6.78 -12.14 -8.48
CA LYS A 139 7.11 -13.57 -8.57
C LYS A 139 8.02 -13.92 -9.75
N ASP A 140 7.77 -13.36 -10.93
CA ASP A 140 8.51 -13.73 -12.14
C ASP A 140 9.94 -13.16 -12.10
N LYS A 141 10.10 -11.98 -11.48
CA LYS A 141 11.43 -11.40 -11.23
C LYS A 141 12.18 -12.24 -10.19
N ILE A 142 11.55 -12.55 -9.06
CA ILE A 142 12.16 -13.38 -8.01
C ILE A 142 12.60 -14.74 -8.59
N ASN A 143 11.75 -15.40 -9.37
CA ASN A 143 12.06 -16.69 -9.99
C ASN A 143 13.25 -16.65 -10.95
N ARG A 144 13.53 -15.53 -11.61
CA ARG A 144 14.66 -15.39 -12.56
C ARG A 144 16.00 -15.18 -11.87
N HIS A 145 16.00 -14.64 -10.65
CA HIS A 145 17.21 -14.10 -10.03
C HIS A 145 17.57 -14.71 -8.68
N GLU A 146 16.60 -15.29 -7.97
CA GLU A 146 16.84 -16.02 -6.73
C GLU A 146 17.38 -17.42 -7.02
N LYS A 147 18.24 -17.94 -6.14
CA LYS A 147 18.73 -19.31 -6.26
C LYS A 147 17.58 -20.30 -6.07
N SER A 148 17.60 -21.40 -6.84
CA SER A 148 16.57 -22.44 -6.80
C SER A 148 16.31 -22.99 -5.39
N GLU A 149 17.36 -23.14 -4.58
CA GLU A 149 17.30 -23.60 -3.19
C GLU A 149 16.41 -22.71 -2.28
N TYR A 150 16.29 -21.42 -2.58
CA TYR A 150 15.50 -20.47 -1.79
C TYR A 150 14.12 -20.16 -2.37
N LEU A 151 13.80 -20.63 -3.58
CA LEU A 151 12.48 -20.42 -4.18
C LEU A 151 11.37 -21.13 -3.39
N ALA A 152 11.70 -22.24 -2.71
CA ALA A 152 10.76 -22.97 -1.86
C ALA A 152 10.26 -22.10 -0.69
N ASP A 153 11.14 -21.30 -0.10
CA ASP A 153 10.80 -20.41 1.02
C ASP A 153 9.80 -19.33 0.60
N TRP A 154 10.04 -18.73 -0.57
CA TRP A 154 9.14 -17.75 -1.19
C TRP A 154 7.75 -18.33 -1.45
N LYS A 155 7.70 -19.50 -2.10
CA LYS A 155 6.43 -20.19 -2.41
C LYS A 155 5.66 -20.55 -1.15
N LYS A 156 6.34 -21.15 -0.15
CA LYS A 156 5.74 -21.52 1.13
C LYS A 156 5.19 -20.31 1.89
N ALA A 157 5.86 -19.16 1.82
CA ALA A 157 5.35 -17.93 2.41
C ALA A 157 4.15 -17.38 1.63
N ALA A 158 4.19 -17.38 0.30
CA ALA A 158 3.09 -16.92 -0.55
C ALA A 158 1.83 -17.79 -0.38
N GLU A 159 1.97 -19.10 -0.28
CA GLU A 159 0.87 -20.04 0.01
C GLU A 159 0.17 -19.68 1.32
N LYS A 160 0.93 -19.41 2.39
CA LYS A 160 0.36 -18.98 3.68
C LYS A 160 -0.43 -17.66 3.59
N VAL A 161 -0.03 -16.74 2.71
CA VAL A 161 -0.80 -15.52 2.45
C VAL A 161 -2.12 -15.85 1.76
N GLN A 162 -2.08 -16.73 0.76
CA GLN A 162 -3.27 -17.14 0.03
C GLN A 162 -4.25 -17.91 0.92
N GLU A 163 -3.77 -18.83 1.77
CA GLU A 163 -4.59 -19.53 2.77
C GLU A 163 -5.31 -18.55 3.69
N SER A 164 -4.59 -17.53 4.18
CA SER A 164 -5.16 -16.50 5.06
C SER A 164 -6.21 -15.64 4.36
N TYR A 165 -6.18 -15.57 3.02
CA TYR A 165 -7.12 -14.82 2.20
C TYR A 165 -8.30 -15.66 1.72
N ALA A 166 -8.08 -16.93 1.38
CA ALA A 166 -9.08 -17.85 0.83
C ALA A 166 -10.21 -18.16 1.82
N VAL A 167 -9.98 -18.03 3.13
CA VAL A 167 -11.00 -18.19 4.17
C VAL A 167 -12.04 -17.04 4.14
N ARG A 168 -11.78 -15.95 3.40
CA ARG A 168 -12.80 -14.93 3.09
C ARG A 168 -13.32 -15.14 1.66
N PRO A 169 -14.59 -15.57 1.48
CA PRO A 169 -15.14 -15.76 0.14
C PRO A 169 -15.03 -14.46 -0.65
N LEU A 170 -14.45 -14.52 -1.85
CA LEU A 170 -14.41 -13.44 -2.83
C LEU A 170 -15.81 -12.84 -3.11
N ALA A 171 -16.87 -13.62 -2.84
CA ALA A 171 -18.26 -13.22 -2.90
C ALA A 171 -18.63 -12.03 -1.97
N ALA A 172 -17.94 -11.89 -0.83
CA ALA A 172 -18.21 -10.79 0.11
C ALA A 172 -17.77 -9.42 -0.45
N PHE A 173 -16.76 -9.39 -1.32
CA PHE A 173 -16.26 -8.16 -1.92
C PHE A 173 -17.15 -7.67 -3.09
N ILE A 174 -17.76 -8.61 -3.83
CA ILE A 174 -18.64 -8.27 -4.96
C ILE A 174 -20.01 -7.78 -4.46
N GLN A 175 -20.50 -8.27 -3.32
CA GLN A 175 -21.76 -7.79 -2.73
C GLN A 175 -21.66 -6.35 -2.18
N GLN A 176 -20.52 -5.93 -1.63
CA GLN A 176 -20.39 -4.57 -1.07
C GLN A 176 -20.44 -3.44 -2.12
N ARG A 177 -20.17 -3.73 -3.40
CA ARG A 177 -20.29 -2.74 -4.48
C ARG A 177 -21.69 -2.67 -5.12
N ARG A 178 -22.62 -3.56 -4.78
CA ARG A 178 -23.96 -3.59 -5.41
C ARG A 178 -25.12 -3.23 -4.48
N SER A 179 -24.89 -2.98 -3.21
CA SER A 179 -25.97 -2.73 -2.23
C SER A 179 -26.06 -1.26 -1.79
N ARG A 180 -26.26 -0.33 -2.73
CA ARG A 180 -26.86 0.99 -2.42
C ARG A 180 -27.44 1.71 -3.65
N ALA A 181 -28.13 0.97 -4.53
CA ALA A 181 -29.18 1.57 -5.32
C ALA A 181 -30.48 1.49 -4.50
N ARG A 182 -30.73 2.51 -3.68
CA ARG A 182 -32.08 2.72 -3.11
C ARG A 182 -33.01 2.98 -4.29
N PRO A 183 -34.08 2.20 -4.50
CA PRO A 183 -35.12 2.62 -5.41
C PRO A 183 -35.74 3.90 -4.85
N ALA A 184 -35.78 4.97 -5.65
CA ALA A 184 -36.53 6.17 -5.33
C ALA A 184 -38.01 5.79 -5.17
N PRO A 185 -38.74 6.37 -4.19
CA PRO A 185 -40.15 6.11 -4.03
C PRO A 185 -40.90 6.60 -5.28
N VAL A 186 -41.68 5.70 -5.88
CA VAL A 186 -42.62 5.99 -6.96
C VAL A 186 -43.68 6.94 -6.41
N VAL A 187 -43.52 8.24 -6.68
CA VAL A 187 -44.56 9.23 -6.44
C VAL A 187 -45.55 9.15 -7.60
N LYS A 188 -46.74 8.60 -7.33
CA LYS A 188 -47.87 8.65 -8.27
C LYS A 188 -48.43 10.07 -8.29
N TYR A 189 -48.01 10.90 -9.23
CA TYR A 189 -48.72 12.14 -9.53
C TYR A 189 -49.91 11.85 -10.44
N GLY A 190 -51.10 12.10 -9.90
CA GLY A 190 -52.36 12.00 -10.60
C GLY A 190 -52.49 13.02 -11.73
N ARG A 191 -53.29 12.62 -12.73
CA ARG A 191 -53.76 13.42 -13.87
C ARG A 191 -54.17 14.83 -13.45
N ARG A 192 -53.58 15.84 -14.09
CA ARG A 192 -54.29 17.05 -14.51
C ARG A 192 -53.86 17.41 -15.94
N LYS A 193 -54.86 17.47 -16.82
CA LYS A 193 -54.74 18.03 -18.18
C LYS A 193 -54.45 19.52 -18.05
N VAL A 194 -53.42 20.00 -18.73
CA VAL A 194 -53.33 21.40 -19.15
C VAL A 194 -52.79 21.38 -20.57
N ASP A 195 -53.66 21.79 -21.50
CA ASP A 195 -53.32 21.93 -22.91
C ASP A 195 -52.50 23.21 -23.09
N PHE A 196 -51.18 23.06 -23.25
CA PHE A 196 -50.35 24.12 -23.80
C PHE A 196 -49.97 23.73 -25.23
N ARG A 197 -50.66 24.35 -26.20
CA ARG A 197 -50.16 24.47 -27.57
C ARG A 197 -48.95 25.41 -27.54
N LEU A 198 -47.78 24.88 -27.86
CA LEU A 198 -46.60 25.66 -28.21
C LEU A 198 -46.11 25.14 -29.56
N GLU A 199 -46.14 26.04 -30.54
CA GLU A 199 -45.76 25.81 -31.92
C GLU A 199 -44.27 25.50 -32.02
N VAL A 200 -43.96 24.58 -32.94
CA VAL A 200 -42.61 24.06 -33.20
C VAL A 200 -41.94 24.95 -34.25
N PRO A 201 -40.74 25.51 -34.00
CA PRO A 201 -39.86 25.91 -35.08
C PRO A 201 -39.13 24.66 -35.59
N ALA A 202 -39.40 24.31 -36.85
CA ALA A 202 -38.68 23.28 -37.55
C ALA A 202 -37.24 23.74 -37.84
N PHE A 203 -36.26 23.10 -37.22
CA PHE A 203 -34.90 23.03 -37.76
C PHE A 203 -34.46 21.58 -37.83
N ALA A 204 -34.13 21.18 -39.05
CA ALA A 204 -33.57 19.89 -39.38
C ALA A 204 -32.20 19.71 -38.71
N ASN A 205 -31.98 18.54 -38.12
CA ASN A 205 -30.64 17.96 -38.10
C ASN A 205 -30.69 16.42 -38.08
N PRO A 206 -29.98 15.75 -39.00
CA PRO A 206 -29.92 14.30 -39.09
C PRO A 206 -28.79 13.77 -38.21
N ALA A 207 -29.10 12.95 -37.20
CA ALA A 207 -28.11 12.06 -36.58
C ALA A 207 -28.78 11.04 -35.64
N TRP A 208 -29.61 10.16 -36.20
CA TRP A 208 -29.88 8.88 -35.56
C TRP A 208 -28.76 7.92 -35.95
N ALA A 209 -27.70 7.90 -35.15
CA ALA A 209 -26.73 6.80 -35.13
C ALA A 209 -26.60 6.33 -33.67
N PRO A 210 -26.83 5.05 -33.36
CA PRO A 210 -26.64 4.53 -32.01
C PRO A 210 -25.14 4.54 -31.64
N PRO A 211 -24.77 4.88 -30.39
CA PRO A 211 -23.37 4.84 -29.99
C PRO A 211 -22.90 3.38 -29.93
N VAL A 212 -21.94 3.08 -30.79
CA VAL A 212 -21.11 1.88 -30.76
C VAL A 212 -20.34 1.86 -29.43
N ASN A 213 -20.45 0.74 -28.71
CA ASN A 213 -19.62 0.46 -27.54
C ASN A 213 -18.15 0.35 -27.96
N ALA A 214 -17.39 1.43 -27.83
CA ALA A 214 -15.93 1.41 -27.86
C ALA A 214 -15.37 1.29 -26.44
N PRO A 215 -14.36 0.43 -26.20
CA PRO A 215 -13.69 0.39 -24.90
C PRO A 215 -12.83 1.65 -24.75
N VAL A 216 -13.19 2.49 -23.79
CA VAL A 216 -12.36 3.61 -23.33
C VAL A 216 -11.09 3.01 -22.73
N ARG A 217 -10.02 2.95 -23.53
CA ARG A 217 -8.66 2.75 -23.03
C ARG A 217 -8.27 4.04 -22.31
N TYR A 218 -8.28 4.01 -20.98
CA TYR A 218 -7.50 4.98 -20.22
C TYR A 218 -6.03 4.75 -20.58
N SER A 219 -5.42 5.76 -21.22
CA SER A 219 -4.00 5.73 -21.56
C SER A 219 -3.21 5.66 -20.26
N ARG A 220 -2.54 4.53 -20.03
CA ARG A 220 -1.80 4.24 -18.80
C ARG A 220 -0.61 5.18 -18.62
N ASP A 221 -0.22 5.88 -19.68
CA ASP A 221 1.00 6.68 -19.78
C ASP A 221 0.85 8.08 -19.14
N GLU A 222 -0.34 8.70 -19.21
CA GLU A 222 -0.58 10.06 -18.66
C GLU A 222 -0.44 10.13 -17.13
N CYS A 223 -0.69 9.01 -16.42
CA CYS A 223 -0.56 8.95 -14.98
C CYS A 223 0.91 8.92 -14.51
N PHE A 224 1.80 8.34 -15.33
CA PHE A 224 3.23 8.30 -15.03
C PHE A 224 3.93 9.61 -15.37
N ASP A 225 3.52 10.29 -16.44
CA ASP A 225 4.06 11.61 -16.78
C ASP A 225 3.81 12.64 -15.67
N LYS A 226 2.64 12.58 -15.04
CA LYS A 226 2.30 13.46 -13.91
C LYS A 226 3.16 13.19 -12.67
N LEU A 227 3.48 11.92 -12.40
CA LEU A 227 4.39 11.52 -11.31
C LEU A 227 5.83 11.96 -11.58
N ASN A 228 6.30 11.79 -12.81
CA ASN A 228 7.63 12.24 -13.22
C ASN A 228 7.78 13.76 -13.13
N ASN A 229 6.74 14.52 -13.51
CA ASN A 229 6.72 15.97 -13.38
C ASN A 229 6.78 16.43 -11.90
N ILE A 230 6.07 15.74 -11.00
CA ILE A 230 6.12 16.07 -9.55
C ILE A 230 7.51 15.78 -8.98
N GLN A 231 8.14 14.67 -9.36
CA GLN A 231 9.50 14.35 -8.91
C GLN A 231 10.54 15.34 -9.46
N HIS A 232 10.37 15.80 -10.70
CA HIS A 232 11.21 16.85 -11.28
C HIS A 232 11.10 18.15 -10.49
N GLN A 233 9.87 18.61 -10.21
CA GLN A 233 9.63 19.82 -9.42
C GLN A 233 10.21 19.74 -8.00
N GLN A 234 10.14 18.57 -7.36
CA GLN A 234 10.76 18.36 -6.04
C GLN A 234 12.29 18.46 -6.08
N ARG A 235 12.92 18.01 -7.17
CA ARG A 235 14.37 18.12 -7.36
C ARG A 235 14.80 19.57 -7.57
N GLU A 236 14.11 20.30 -8.44
CA GLU A 236 14.39 21.74 -8.67
C GLU A 236 14.21 22.56 -7.39
N MET A 237 13.15 22.29 -6.62
CA MET A 237 12.92 22.97 -5.35
C MET A 237 14.03 22.66 -4.32
N LYS A 238 14.56 21.44 -4.33
CA LYS A 238 15.69 21.08 -3.46
C LYS A 238 16.97 21.82 -3.86
N GLU A 239 17.28 21.88 -5.15
CA GLU A 239 18.47 22.59 -5.66
C GLU A 239 18.40 24.09 -5.39
N THR A 240 17.22 24.70 -5.54
CA THR A 240 17.03 26.12 -5.21
C THR A 240 17.22 26.40 -3.72
N LEU A 241 16.72 25.53 -2.84
CA LEU A 241 16.95 25.64 -1.39
C LEU A 241 18.43 25.49 -1.02
N GLU A 242 19.14 24.53 -1.62
CA GLU A 242 20.58 24.35 -1.39
C GLU A 242 21.39 25.57 -1.88
N ASN A 243 21.02 26.17 -3.01
CA ASN A 243 21.65 27.39 -3.51
C ASN A 243 21.39 28.60 -2.59
N VAL A 244 20.16 28.76 -2.09
CA VAL A 244 19.83 29.82 -1.11
C VAL A 244 20.62 29.64 0.17
N ASN A 245 20.70 28.42 0.71
CA ASN A 245 21.50 28.12 1.90
C ASN A 245 22.98 28.42 1.66
N GLY A 246 23.55 28.03 0.51
CA GLY A 246 24.93 28.33 0.17
C GLY A 246 25.22 29.83 0.06
N LYS A 247 24.27 30.63 -0.44
CA LYS A 247 24.39 32.10 -0.46
C LYS A 247 24.29 32.70 0.93
N LEU A 248 23.38 32.20 1.77
CA LEU A 248 23.23 32.63 3.16
C LEU A 248 24.50 32.36 3.96
N ASP A 249 25.08 31.16 3.82
CA ASP A 249 26.33 30.78 4.48
C ASP A 249 27.51 31.66 4.06
N ARG A 250 27.57 32.08 2.79
CA ARG A 250 28.59 33.01 2.29
C ARG A 250 28.41 34.42 2.87
N LEU A 251 27.17 34.89 3.04
CA LEU A 251 26.90 36.18 3.68
C LEU A 251 27.31 36.15 5.15
N ILE A 252 26.93 35.09 5.89
CA ILE A 252 27.27 34.94 7.31
C ILE A 252 28.79 34.84 7.53
N ARG A 253 29.51 34.16 6.65
CA ARG A 253 30.98 34.05 6.74
C ARG A 253 31.74 35.28 6.20
N GLY A 254 31.12 36.10 5.36
CA GLY A 254 31.75 37.30 4.78
C GLY A 254 31.60 38.56 5.62
N THR A 255 30.84 38.50 6.72
CA THR A 255 30.59 39.62 7.64
C THR A 255 31.50 39.62 8.88
N TYR A 256 32.62 38.89 8.85
CA TYR A 256 33.70 38.93 9.86
C TYR A 256 35.03 39.28 9.20
#